data_AF-A0A656K0I0-F1
#
_entry.id   AF-A0A656K0I0-F1
#
_cell.length_a   1.000
_cell.length_b   1.000
_cell.length_c   1.000
_cell.angle_alpha   90.00
_cell.angle_beta   90.00
_cell.angle_gamma   90.00
#
_symmetry.space_group_name_H-M   'P 1'
#
loop_
_entity.id
_entity.type
_entity.pdbx_description
1 polymer ?
#
loop_
_entity_poly.entity_id
_entity_poly.type
_entity_poly.pdbx_seq_one_letter_code
_entity_poly.pdbx_strand_id
1 'polypeptide(L)' 'MHDLELTEEQVMIRDMARDFARNEIAPHAQAWEKAGWIDDALVAKLGELGLLGMVVPEQWGGTYIDYVAYALA' A
#
# COMPACT_ATOMS: atom_id res chain seq x y z
N MET A 1 -9.51 -20.31 21.21
CA MET A 1 -9.53 -18.84 21.20
C MET A 1 -8.67 -18.44 20.01
N HIS A 2 -9.24 -17.84 18.96
CA HIS A 2 -8.43 -17.37 17.84
C HIS A 2 -7.69 -16.13 18.31
N ASP A 3 -6.37 -16.13 18.14
CA ASP A 3 -5.55 -14.94 18.31
C ASP A 3 -5.89 -13.98 17.18
N LEU A 4 -6.35 -12.77 17.55
CA LEU A 4 -6.81 -11.72 16.63
C LEU A 4 -5.88 -10.52 16.65
N GLU A 5 -4.76 -10.59 17.38
CA GLU A 5 -3.75 -9.55 17.37
C GLU A 5 -3.03 -9.52 16.02
N LEU A 6 -2.74 -8.30 15.55
CA LEU A 6 -1.97 -8.13 14.32
C LEU A 6 -0.52 -8.53 14.57
N THR A 7 0.10 -9.17 13.58
CA THR A 7 1.54 -9.42 13.62
C THR A 7 2.32 -8.10 13.53
N GLU A 8 3.58 -8.10 14.00
CA GLU A 8 4.46 -6.93 13.86
C GLU A 8 4.60 -6.51 12.39
N GLU A 9 4.72 -7.47 11.47
CA GLU A 9 4.77 -7.23 10.03
C GLU A 9 3.49 -6.55 9.51
N GLN A 10 2.31 -7.03 9.90
CA GLN A 10 1.03 -6.42 9.54
C GLN A 10 0.91 -4.97 10.07
N VAL A 11 1.37 -4.73 11.30
CA VAL A 11 1.40 -3.37 11.88
C VAL A 11 2.34 -2.46 11.10
N MET A 12 3.54 -2.94 10.75
CA MET A 12 4.51 -2.18 9.97
C MET A 12 3.98 -1.81 8.59
N ILE A 13 3.36 -2.76 7.88
CA ILE A 13 2.76 -2.53 6.56
C ILE A 13 1.65 -1.48 6.63
N ARG A 14 0.74 -1.62 7.61
CA ARG A 14 -0.34 -0.65 7.85
C ARG A 14 0.21 0.77 8.06
N ASP A 15 1.23 0.90 8.90
CA ASP A 15 1.77 2.21 9.26
C ASP A 15 2.56 2.83 8.11
N MET A 16 3.31 2.03 7.36
CA MET A 16 3.96 2.45 6.11
C MET A 16 2.94 2.96 5.09
N ALA A 17 1.87 2.21 4.82
CA ALA A 17 0.83 2.60 3.85
C ALA A 17 0.10 3.88 4.30
N ARG A 18 -0.20 3.99 5.61
CA ARG A 18 -0.80 5.20 6.19
C ARG A 18 0.09 6.43 6.02
N ASP A 19 1.38 6.30 6.30
CA ASP A 19 2.31 7.41 6.21
C ASP A 19 2.51 7.85 4.76
N PHE A 20 2.60 6.89 3.82
CA PHE A 20 2.61 7.18 2.39
C PHE A 20 1.33 7.92 1.96
N ALA A 21 0.17 7.42 2.34
CA ALA A 21 -1.11 8.06 2.00
C ALA A 21 -1.21 9.49 2.54
N ARG A 22 -0.74 9.74 3.77
CA ARG A 22 -0.78 11.07 4.39
C ARG A 22 0.20 12.05 3.76
N ASN A 23 1.41 11.60 3.44
CA ASN A 23 2.49 12.49 3.02
C ASN A 23 2.56 12.67 1.50
N GLU A 24 2.16 11.65 0.73
CA GLU A 24 2.38 11.59 -0.72
C GLU A 24 1.06 11.65 -1.52
N ILE A 25 -0.06 11.17 -0.96
CA ILE A 25 -1.36 11.14 -1.67
C ILE A 25 -2.24 12.32 -1.23
N ALA A 26 -2.49 12.46 0.07
CA ALA A 26 -3.46 13.40 0.61
C ALA A 26 -3.25 14.87 0.18
N PRO A 27 -2.02 15.40 0.09
CA PRO A 27 -1.80 16.78 -0.34
C PRO A 27 -2.24 17.06 -1.79
N HIS A 28 -2.29 16.03 -2.64
CA HIS A 28 -2.51 16.15 -4.08
C HIS A 28 -3.87 15.58 -4.54
N ALA A 29 -4.54 14.80 -3.69
CA ALA A 29 -5.76 14.07 -4.03
C ALA A 29 -6.84 14.94 -4.70
N GLN A 30 -7.13 16.13 -4.17
CA GLN A 30 -8.15 17.02 -4.73
C GLN A 30 -7.77 17.54 -6.14
N ALA A 31 -6.48 17.76 -6.40
CA ALA A 31 -6.01 18.20 -7.70
C ALA A 31 -6.15 17.07 -8.74
N TRP A 32 -5.77 15.85 -8.37
CA TRP A 32 -5.91 14.66 -9.22
C TRP A 32 -7.37 14.32 -9.51
N GLU A 33 -8.26 14.45 -8.53
CA GLU A 33 -9.70 14.27 -8.72
C GLU A 33 -10.23 15.24 -9.79
N LYS A 34 -9.89 16.53 -9.69
CA LYS A 34 -10.28 17.54 -10.69
C LYS A 34 -9.67 17.28 -12.07
N ALA A 35 -8.45 16.76 -12.11
CA ALA A 35 -7.76 16.44 -13.35
C ALA A 35 -8.26 15.13 -13.99
N GLY A 36 -8.87 14.24 -13.22
CA GLY A 36 -9.23 12.89 -13.64
C GLY A 36 -8.02 11.97 -13.84
N TRP A 37 -6.86 12.31 -13.27
CA TRP A 37 -5.61 11.58 -13.44
C TRP A 37 -4.73 11.66 -12.20
N ILE A 38 -4.09 10.54 -11.83
CA ILE A 38 -3.12 10.44 -10.75
C ILE A 38 -1.72 10.47 -11.35
N ASP A 39 -0.76 11.11 -10.68
CA ASP A 39 0.64 11.18 -11.15
C ASP A 39 1.26 9.77 -11.33
N ASP A 40 1.77 9.48 -12.52
CA ASP A 40 2.42 8.21 -12.85
C ASP A 40 3.64 7.95 -11.95
N ALA A 41 4.33 9.00 -11.50
CA ALA A 41 5.46 8.88 -10.57
C ALA A 41 5.02 8.41 -9.18
N LEU A 42 3.82 8.79 -8.73
CA LEU A 42 3.23 8.29 -7.49
C LEU A 42 2.92 6.80 -7.62
N VAL A 43 2.34 6.39 -8.75
CA VAL A 43 2.02 4.97 -9.02
C VAL A 43 3.30 4.13 -9.07
N ALA A 44 4.37 4.63 -9.70
CA ALA A 44 5.67 3.96 -9.69
C ALA A 44 6.20 3.78 -8.25
N LYS A 45 6.11 4.82 -7.41
CA LYS A 45 6.52 4.77 -6.00
C LYS A 45 5.70 3.76 -5.18
N LEU A 46 4.39 3.65 -5.41
CA LEU A 46 3.56 2.59 -4.82
C LEU A 46 4.05 1.19 -5.21
N GLY A 47 4.48 1.02 -6.47
CA GLY A 47 5.07 -0.23 -6.96
C GLY A 47 6.40 -0.55 -6.28
N GLU A 48 7.29 0.44 -6.13
CA GLU A 48 8.57 0.29 -5.44
C GLU A 48 8.42 -0.08 -3.95
N LEU A 49 7.32 0.38 -3.31
CA LEU A 49 6.95 -0.01 -1.95
C LEU A 49 6.31 -1.39 -1.84
N GLY A 50 6.07 -2.09 -2.96
CA GLY A 50 5.44 -3.41 -3.00
C GLY A 50 3.91 -3.39 -2.85
N LEU A 51 3.28 -2.21 -2.83
CA LEU A 51 1.84 -2.07 -2.56
C LEU A 51 0.95 -2.44 -3.75
N LEU A 52 1.51 -2.58 -4.95
CA LEU A 52 0.76 -2.93 -6.18
C LEU A 52 0.83 -4.43 -6.56
N GLY A 53 1.37 -5.27 -5.69
CA GLY A 53 1.56 -6.70 -5.95
C GLY A 53 1.56 -7.56 -4.68
N MET A 54 0.91 -7.10 -3.61
CA MET A 54 1.10 -7.66 -2.27
C MET A 54 0.82 -9.17 -2.19
N VAL A 55 -0.26 -9.65 -2.80
CA VAL A 55 -0.62 -11.09 -2.79
C VAL A 55 -0.09 -11.87 -3.99
N VAL A 56 0.73 -11.23 -4.82
CA VAL A 56 1.31 -11.85 -6.02
C VAL A 56 2.63 -12.54 -5.64
N PRO A 57 2.90 -13.76 -6.13
CA PRO A 57 4.18 -14.43 -5.89
C PRO A 57 5.39 -13.63 -6.41
N GLU A 58 6.52 -13.73 -5.71
CA GLU A 58 7.77 -13.02 -6.07
C GLU A 58 8.27 -13.33 -7.48
N GLN A 59 8.06 -14.56 -7.98
CA GLN A 59 8.43 -14.95 -9.34
C GLN A 59 7.73 -14.13 -10.44
N TRP A 60 6.66 -13.40 -10.09
CA TRP A 60 5.93 -12.48 -10.96
C TRP A 60 6.13 -11.01 -10.57
N GLY A 61 7.07 -10.72 -9.65
CA GLY A 61 7.39 -9.38 -9.18
C GLY A 61 6.51 -8.86 -8.03
N GLY A 62 5.76 -9.73 -7.35
CA GLY A 62 5.02 -9.36 -6.14
C GLY A 62 5.80 -9.59 -4.85
N THR A 63 5.15 -9.39 -3.70
CA THR A 63 5.79 -9.55 -2.36
C THR A 63 5.25 -10.75 -1.57
N TYR A 64 4.22 -11.43 -2.08
CA TYR A 64 3.56 -12.59 -1.46
C TYR A 64 3.25 -12.47 0.04
N ILE A 65 2.72 -11.32 0.42
CA ILE A 65 2.21 -10.97 1.75
C ILE A 65 0.79 -11.55 1.95
N ASP A 66 0.41 -11.77 3.21
CA ASP A 66 -0.92 -12.28 3.56
C ASP A 66 -2.08 -11.30 3.28
N TYR A 67 -3.30 -11.83 3.26
CA TYR A 67 -4.52 -11.04 2.97
C TYR A 67 -4.92 -10.06 4.07
N VAL A 68 -4.50 -10.27 5.32
CA VAL A 68 -4.78 -9.35 6.43
C VAL A 68 -3.93 -8.09 6.25
N ALA A 69 -2.64 -8.24 5.98
CA ALA A 69 -1.76 -7.14 5.64
C ALA A 69 -2.21 -6.39 4.37
N TYR A 70 -2.67 -7.11 3.34
CA TYR A 70 -3.27 -6.47 2.16
C TYR A 70 -4.51 -5.63 2.49
N ALA A 71 -5.36 -6.08 3.42
CA ALA A 71 -6.54 -5.33 3.85
C ALA A 71 -6.20 -4.14 4.77
N LEU A 72 -5.03 -4.16 5.41
CA LEU A 72 -4.55 -3.09 6.29
C LEU A 72 -3.81 -1.97 5.55
N ALA A 73 -3.19 -2.29 4.41
CA ALA A 73 -2.53 -1.33 3.53
C ALA A 73 -3.54 -0.40 2.85
#